data_AF-A0A7K8YP85-F1
#
_entry.id   AF-A0A7K8YP85-F1
#
_cell.length_a   1.000
_cell.length_b   1.000
_cell.length_c   1.000
_cell.angle_alpha   90.00
_cell.angle_beta   90.00
_cell.angle_gamma   90.00
#
_symmetry.space_group_name_H-M   'P 1'
#
loop_
_entity.id
_entity.type
_entity.pdbx_description
1 polymer ?
#
loop_
_entity_poly.entity_id
_entity_poly.type
_entity_poly.pdbx_seq_one_letter_code
_entity_poly.pdbx_strand_id
1 'polypeptide(L)'
;PIPPQVHTLTGAFLFSLESQTTIGYGFRYISEECPLAIVLLITQLVLTTILEIFITGTFLAKIARPKKRAETIKFSQNAVVAQHDGKTCLMIRVANMRKSLLIGCQVTGKLLQTHLTKEGESVRLNQLNVDFQVDTSSDSPFLILPLTFYHVVDEASPLRDVSLRSGDGDFELVVILSGTVESTSATCQVRTSYLPEEILWGYEFTPAISLSASGKYVADFSLFDRVVKVAAPPRCHHEAVRFGDPEKVKLEESLREAEREGEGTPLSVRISNV
;
A
#
# COMPACT_ATOMS: atom_id res chain seq x y z
N PRO A 1 31.88 0.24 -55.35
CA PRO A 1 30.82 1.03 -56.03
C PRO A 1 29.70 1.35 -55.04
N ILE A 2 29.33 2.62 -54.92
CA ILE A 2 28.27 3.10 -54.00
C ILE A 2 26.90 2.79 -54.64
N PRO A 3 25.84 2.47 -53.87
CA PRO A 3 24.51 2.28 -54.41
C PRO A 3 24.07 3.45 -55.33
N PRO A 4 23.39 3.15 -56.46
CA PRO A 4 22.96 4.17 -57.41
C PRO A 4 22.10 5.24 -56.73
N GLN A 5 22.31 6.49 -57.13
CA GLN A 5 21.58 7.67 -56.62
C GLN A 5 21.85 8.05 -55.14
N VAL A 6 22.89 7.48 -54.52
CA VAL A 6 23.40 7.90 -53.21
C VAL A 6 24.66 8.76 -53.40
N HIS A 7 24.46 10.04 -53.74
CA HIS A 7 25.55 10.98 -54.02
C HIS A 7 25.86 11.93 -52.87
N THR A 8 24.96 12.04 -51.89
CA THR A 8 25.08 12.94 -50.74
C THR A 8 24.82 12.20 -49.44
N LEU A 9 25.33 12.74 -48.32
CA LEU A 9 25.06 12.20 -46.99
C LEU A 9 23.56 12.11 -46.69
N THR A 10 22.78 13.11 -47.14
CA THR A 10 21.32 13.11 -47.03
C THR A 10 20.70 11.95 -47.81
N GLY A 11 21.19 11.67 -49.02
CA GLY A 11 20.73 10.52 -49.81
C GLY A 11 21.03 9.18 -49.13
N ALA A 12 22.20 9.06 -48.48
CA ALA A 12 22.57 7.87 -47.71
C ALA A 12 21.71 7.70 -46.45
N PHE A 13 21.43 8.79 -45.73
CA PHE A 13 20.53 8.80 -44.58
C PHE A 13 19.11 8.38 -44.97
N LEU A 14 18.57 8.93 -46.06
CA LEU A 14 17.25 8.56 -46.56
C LEU A 14 17.19 7.08 -46.97
N PHE A 15 18.20 6.57 -47.67
CA PHE A 15 18.29 5.15 -48.00
C PHE A 15 18.32 4.26 -46.75
N SER A 16 19.10 4.65 -45.73
CA SER A 16 19.16 3.93 -44.46
C SER A 16 17.81 3.95 -43.74
N LEU A 17 17.12 5.11 -43.68
CA LEU A 17 15.79 5.25 -43.10
C LEU A 17 14.75 4.39 -43.84
N GLU A 18 14.70 4.48 -45.17
CA GLU A 18 13.78 3.71 -46.02
C GLU A 18 13.95 2.20 -45.83
N SER A 19 15.21 1.75 -45.68
CA SER A 19 15.55 0.35 -45.44
C SER A 19 15.22 -0.09 -44.00
N GLN A 20 15.52 0.76 -43.01
CA GLN A 20 15.27 0.49 -41.58
C GLN A 20 13.78 0.41 -41.26
N THR A 21 12.98 1.31 -41.84
CA THR A 21 11.52 1.37 -41.64
C THR A 21 10.76 0.46 -42.58
N THR A 22 11.45 -0.24 -43.48
CA THR A 22 10.88 -1.11 -44.51
C THR A 22 9.91 -0.41 -45.49
N ILE A 23 10.00 0.91 -45.61
CA ILE A 23 9.17 1.69 -46.55
C ILE A 23 9.57 1.40 -48.00
N GLY A 24 10.88 1.39 -48.28
CA GLY A 24 11.44 0.98 -49.56
C GLY A 24 10.81 1.63 -50.80
N TYR A 25 10.88 2.97 -50.94
CA TYR A 25 10.28 3.68 -52.08
C TYR A 25 10.82 3.24 -53.47
N GLY A 26 11.94 2.52 -53.51
CA GLY A 26 12.49 1.91 -54.73
C GLY A 26 13.32 2.84 -55.61
N PHE A 27 13.33 4.15 -55.32
CA PHE A 27 14.18 5.13 -56.01
C PHE A 27 15.67 4.90 -55.69
N ARG A 28 15.99 4.51 -54.46
CA ARG A 28 17.34 4.13 -54.01
C ARG A 28 17.35 2.64 -53.71
N TYR A 29 18.28 1.89 -54.31
CA TYR A 29 18.35 0.44 -54.15
C TYR A 29 19.80 -0.05 -54.13
N ILE A 30 20.03 -1.23 -53.56
CA ILE A 30 21.34 -1.89 -53.56
C ILE A 30 21.53 -2.69 -54.86
N SER A 31 22.70 -2.55 -55.47
CA SER A 31 23.15 -3.34 -56.62
C SER A 31 24.04 -4.50 -56.16
N GLU A 32 24.09 -5.59 -56.94
CA GLU A 32 24.91 -6.78 -56.69
C GLU A 32 26.42 -6.53 -56.83
N GLU A 33 26.81 -5.38 -57.39
CA GLU A 33 28.20 -5.00 -57.66
C GLU A 33 29.07 -4.82 -56.40
N CYS A 34 28.46 -4.61 -55.23
CA CYS A 34 29.19 -4.34 -53.99
C CYS A 34 28.76 -5.27 -52.85
N PRO A 35 29.47 -6.39 -52.61
CA PRO A 35 29.17 -7.31 -51.51
C PRO A 35 29.19 -6.64 -50.13
N LEU A 36 30.04 -5.64 -49.94
CA LEU A 36 30.11 -4.87 -48.69
C LEU A 36 28.80 -4.12 -48.40
N ALA A 37 28.15 -3.55 -49.42
CA ALA A 37 26.88 -2.87 -49.24
C ALA A 37 25.76 -3.83 -48.83
N ILE A 38 25.77 -5.05 -49.39
CA ILE A 38 24.83 -6.13 -49.01
C ILE A 38 25.04 -6.54 -47.55
N VAL A 39 26.29 -6.77 -47.12
CA VAL A 39 26.61 -7.12 -45.73
C VAL A 39 26.22 -6.01 -44.76
N LEU A 40 26.44 -4.73 -45.12
CA LEU A 40 26.03 -3.59 -44.31
C LEU A 40 24.51 -3.50 -44.18
N LEU A 41 23.76 -3.71 -45.28
CA LEU A 41 22.30 -3.74 -45.24
C LEU A 41 21.79 -4.88 -44.35
N ILE A 42 22.32 -6.10 -44.51
CA ILE A 42 21.95 -7.24 -43.67
C ILE A 42 22.22 -6.93 -42.20
N THR A 43 23.40 -6.37 -41.90
CA THR A 43 23.76 -5.98 -40.53
C THR A 43 22.81 -4.93 -39.97
N GLN A 44 22.48 -3.91 -40.76
CA GLN A 44 21.51 -2.87 -40.39
C GLN A 44 20.13 -3.48 -40.09
N LEU A 45 19.63 -4.37 -40.94
CA LEU A 45 18.33 -5.02 -40.76
C LEU A 45 18.30 -5.87 -39.49
N VAL A 46 19.32 -6.69 -39.24
CA VAL A 46 19.41 -7.52 -38.02
C VAL A 46 19.42 -6.64 -36.76
N LEU A 47 20.25 -5.60 -36.72
CA LEU A 47 20.32 -4.69 -35.58
C LEU A 47 19.00 -3.95 -35.36
N THR A 48 18.34 -3.52 -36.44
CA THR A 48 17.04 -2.85 -36.38
C THR A 48 15.98 -3.76 -35.78
N THR A 49 15.86 -5.00 -36.28
CA THR A 49 14.89 -5.97 -35.78
C THR A 49 15.12 -6.27 -34.30
N ILE A 50 16.38 -6.40 -33.87
CA ILE A 50 16.71 -6.59 -32.45
C ILE A 50 16.20 -5.41 -31.62
N LEU A 51 16.48 -4.17 -32.03
CA LEU A 51 16.02 -2.97 -31.33
C LEU A 51 14.49 -2.86 -31.29
N GLU A 52 13.81 -3.19 -32.39
CA GLU A 52 12.35 -3.17 -32.48
C GLU A 52 11.70 -4.18 -31.53
N ILE A 53 12.26 -5.39 -31.42
CA ILE A 53 11.83 -6.40 -30.44
C ILE A 53 11.99 -5.87 -29.01
N PHE A 54 13.12 -5.22 -28.70
CA PHE A 54 13.35 -4.64 -27.37
C PHE A 54 12.35 -3.53 -27.04
N ILE A 55 12.11 -2.59 -27.96
CA ILE A 55 11.18 -1.47 -27.77
C ILE A 55 9.75 -2.00 -27.58
N THR A 56 9.30 -2.87 -28.48
CA THR A 56 7.95 -3.46 -28.44
C THR A 56 7.75 -4.30 -27.19
N GLY A 57 8.73 -5.14 -26.84
CA GLY A 57 8.70 -5.95 -25.61
C GLY A 57 8.65 -5.09 -24.35
N THR A 58 9.44 -4.01 -24.28
CA THR A 58 9.42 -3.08 -23.15
C THR A 58 8.08 -2.34 -23.05
N PHE A 59 7.52 -1.91 -24.17
CA PHE A 59 6.23 -1.23 -24.22
C PHE A 59 5.09 -2.16 -23.76
N LEU A 60 5.06 -3.39 -24.27
CA LEU A 60 4.07 -4.39 -23.86
C LEU A 60 4.20 -4.75 -22.37
N ALA A 61 5.43 -4.94 -21.88
CA ALA A 61 5.69 -5.17 -20.46
C ALA A 61 5.24 -3.99 -19.57
N LYS A 62 5.37 -2.76 -20.05
CA LYS A 62 4.91 -1.56 -19.33
C LYS A 62 3.39 -1.47 -19.28
N ILE A 63 2.69 -1.80 -20.37
CA ILE A 63 1.22 -1.85 -20.42
C ILE A 63 0.67 -2.97 -19.54
N ALA A 64 1.34 -4.12 -19.52
CA ALA A 64 0.95 -5.26 -18.70
C ALA A 64 1.07 -5.01 -17.19
N ARG A 65 1.80 -3.97 -16.74
CA ARG A 65 1.94 -3.65 -15.31
C ARG A 65 0.69 -2.90 -14.78
N PRO A 66 -0.06 -3.48 -13.83
CA PRO A 66 -1.26 -2.87 -13.28
C PRO A 66 -0.91 -1.80 -12.23
N LYS A 67 -0.42 -0.62 -12.65
CA LYS A 67 -0.05 0.45 -11.69
C LYS A 67 -1.22 1.21 -11.06
N LYS A 68 -2.37 1.29 -11.73
CA LYS A 68 -3.46 2.22 -11.36
C LYS A 68 -4.57 1.62 -10.48
N ARG A 69 -4.34 0.48 -9.81
CA ARG A 69 -5.43 -0.15 -9.01
C ARG A 69 -5.36 0.18 -7.51
N ALA A 70 -4.18 0.49 -6.98
CA ALA A 70 -4.03 0.93 -5.59
C ALA A 70 -4.91 2.16 -5.27
N GLU A 71 -5.04 3.09 -6.22
CA GLU A 71 -5.89 4.29 -6.12
C GLU A 71 -7.40 4.01 -6.01
N THR A 72 -7.84 2.76 -6.23
CA THR A 72 -9.27 2.41 -6.27
C THR A 72 -9.75 1.57 -5.10
N ILE A 73 -8.86 1.27 -4.16
CA ILE A 73 -9.22 0.70 -2.88
C ILE A 73 -9.13 1.83 -1.86
N LYS A 74 -10.23 2.04 -1.13
CA LYS A 74 -10.34 3.09 -0.13
C LYS A 74 -10.33 2.46 1.26
N PHE A 75 -9.44 2.94 2.12
CA PHE A 75 -9.47 2.69 3.55
C PHE A 75 -10.25 3.81 4.26
N SER A 76 -10.84 3.50 5.42
CA SER A 76 -11.40 4.50 6.32
C SER A 76 -10.33 5.52 6.72
N GLN A 77 -10.71 6.80 6.87
CA GLN A 77 -9.76 7.82 7.34
C GLN A 77 -9.26 7.57 8.77
N ASN A 78 -10.12 7.04 9.63
CA ASN A 78 -9.79 6.71 11.02
C ASN A 78 -10.01 5.22 11.26
N ALA A 79 -9.17 4.61 12.10
CA ALA A 79 -9.49 3.33 12.70
C ALA A 79 -10.29 3.58 13.99
N VAL A 80 -11.13 2.63 14.38
CA VAL A 80 -11.99 2.79 15.57
C VAL A 80 -11.85 1.62 16.52
N VAL A 81 -11.94 1.86 17.82
CA VAL A 81 -11.88 0.81 18.84
C VAL A 81 -13.17 0.77 19.64
N ALA A 82 -13.87 -0.36 19.62
CA ALA A 82 -15.09 -0.57 20.39
C ALA A 82 -15.28 -2.05 20.79
N GLN A 83 -16.36 -2.32 21.52
CA GLN A 83 -16.79 -3.68 21.82
C GLN A 83 -17.47 -4.30 20.58
N HIS A 84 -16.93 -5.41 20.08
CA HIS A 84 -17.57 -6.24 19.06
C HIS A 84 -17.67 -7.67 19.58
N ASP A 85 -18.88 -8.23 19.63
CA ASP A 85 -19.16 -9.54 20.23
C ASP A 85 -18.56 -9.75 21.64
N GLY A 86 -18.60 -8.70 22.47
CA GLY A 86 -18.10 -8.73 23.84
C GLY A 86 -16.58 -8.68 23.99
N LYS A 87 -15.84 -8.49 22.89
CA LYS A 87 -14.39 -8.30 22.88
C LYS A 87 -14.02 -6.90 22.41
N THR A 88 -12.94 -6.33 22.96
CA THR A 88 -12.42 -5.05 22.47
C THR A 88 -11.70 -5.27 21.15
N CYS A 89 -12.16 -4.61 20.10
CA CYS A 89 -11.66 -4.80 18.75
C CYS A 89 -11.26 -3.46 18.12
N LEU A 90 -10.08 -3.45 17.48
CA LEU A 90 -9.66 -2.39 16.57
C LEU A 90 -10.25 -2.69 15.18
N MET A 91 -10.98 -1.74 14.61
CA MET A 91 -11.73 -1.92 13.37
C MET A 91 -11.29 -0.92 12.31
N ILE A 92 -11.16 -1.39 11.07
CA ILE A 92 -10.84 -0.61 9.88
C ILE A 92 -11.81 -0.98 8.77
N ARG A 93 -12.29 0.03 8.04
CA ARG A 93 -13.18 -0.19 6.91
C ARG A 93 -12.43 -0.11 5.61
N VAL A 94 -12.72 -1.03 4.70
CA VAL A 94 -12.11 -1.11 3.37
C VAL A 94 -13.21 -1.21 2.32
N ALA A 95 -13.06 -0.51 1.20
CA ALA A 95 -13.98 -0.62 0.09
C ALA A 95 -13.28 -0.59 -1.27
N ASN A 96 -13.87 -1.30 -2.22
CA ASN A 96 -13.48 -1.28 -3.62
C ASN A 96 -14.33 -0.24 -4.37
N MET A 97 -13.69 0.80 -4.91
CA MET A 97 -14.36 1.86 -5.67
C MET A 97 -14.65 1.45 -7.12
N ARG A 98 -14.17 0.27 -7.57
CA ARG A 98 -14.42 -0.27 -8.90
C ARG A 98 -15.48 -1.36 -8.87
N LYS A 99 -16.14 -1.53 -10.02
CA LYS A 99 -17.08 -2.64 -10.26
C LYS A 99 -16.40 -4.00 -10.40
N SER A 100 -15.12 -4.03 -10.79
CA SER A 100 -14.35 -5.28 -10.92
C SER A 100 -14.11 -5.89 -9.56
N LEU A 101 -14.33 -7.19 -9.41
CA LEU A 101 -14.16 -7.88 -8.14
C LEU A 101 -12.68 -7.93 -7.71
N LEU A 102 -12.48 -7.91 -6.40
CA LEU A 102 -11.23 -8.27 -5.75
C LEU A 102 -11.51 -9.51 -4.90
N ILE A 103 -10.82 -10.59 -5.23
CA ILE A 103 -11.01 -11.92 -4.66
C ILE A 103 -9.85 -12.19 -3.70
N GLY A 104 -10.09 -12.96 -2.65
CA GLY A 104 -9.01 -13.36 -1.75
C GLY A 104 -8.46 -12.21 -0.93
N CYS A 105 -9.34 -11.31 -0.49
CA CYS A 105 -8.94 -10.12 0.24
C CYS A 105 -8.48 -10.48 1.65
N GLN A 106 -7.23 -10.18 1.96
CA GLN A 106 -6.65 -10.35 3.30
C GLN A 106 -6.08 -9.01 3.77
N VAL A 107 -6.38 -8.65 5.02
CA VAL A 107 -5.80 -7.47 5.67
C VAL A 107 -4.79 -7.93 6.71
N THR A 108 -3.60 -7.35 6.67
CA THR A 108 -2.55 -7.55 7.67
C THR A 108 -2.03 -6.22 8.16
N GLY A 109 -1.64 -6.15 9.42
CA GLY A 109 -1.09 -4.96 10.05
C GLY A 109 0.34 -5.16 10.54
N LYS A 110 1.08 -4.07 10.60
CA LYS A 110 2.40 -3.95 11.20
C LYS A 110 2.38 -2.76 12.14
N LEU A 111 2.52 -3.02 13.43
CA LEU A 111 2.72 -1.98 14.42
C LEU A 111 4.20 -1.61 14.44
N LEU A 112 4.49 -0.36 14.10
CA LEU A 112 5.83 0.22 14.11
C LEU A 112 5.98 1.02 15.40
N GLN A 113 6.94 0.65 16.24
CA GLN A 113 7.20 1.37 17.50
C GLN A 113 8.68 1.31 17.88
N THR A 114 9.15 2.32 18.61
CA THR A 114 10.48 2.27 19.23
C THR A 114 10.45 1.31 20.42
N HIS A 115 11.41 0.40 20.51
CA HIS A 115 11.50 -0.57 21.61
C HIS A 115 12.91 -0.64 22.18
N LEU A 116 13.04 -0.55 23.50
CA LEU A 116 14.29 -0.77 24.21
C LEU A 116 14.40 -2.27 24.56
N THR A 117 15.43 -2.94 24.06
CA THR A 117 15.67 -4.35 24.39
C THR A 117 16.08 -4.52 25.85
N LYS A 118 15.96 -5.75 26.37
CA LYS A 118 16.35 -6.06 27.75
C LYS A 118 17.86 -5.89 27.98
N GLU A 119 18.61 -5.92 26.90
CA GLU A 119 20.06 -5.73 26.81
C GLU A 119 20.46 -4.25 26.73
N GLY A 120 19.49 -3.33 26.72
CA GLY A 120 19.73 -1.88 26.70
C GLY A 120 19.95 -1.29 25.30
N GLU A 121 19.69 -2.05 24.23
CA GLU A 121 19.78 -1.56 22.85
C GLU A 121 18.45 -0.91 22.44
N SER A 122 18.50 0.33 21.96
CA SER A 122 17.32 1.02 21.44
C SER A 122 17.09 0.64 19.98
N VAL A 123 16.06 -0.18 19.74
CA VAL A 123 15.59 -0.50 18.38
C VAL A 123 14.58 0.56 17.98
N ARG A 124 14.99 1.47 17.10
CA ARG A 124 14.17 2.60 16.63
C ARG A 124 12.93 2.21 15.81
N LEU A 125 12.89 1.01 15.24
CA LEU A 125 11.78 0.55 14.42
C LEU A 125 11.51 -0.95 14.64
N ASN A 126 10.90 -1.28 15.77
CA ASN A 126 10.38 -2.63 15.99
C ASN A 126 9.07 -2.82 15.20
N GLN A 127 8.92 -3.96 14.55
CA GLN A 127 7.76 -4.28 13.73
C GLN A 127 7.02 -5.48 14.31
N LEU A 128 5.83 -5.26 14.85
CA LEU A 128 4.99 -6.30 15.42
C LEU A 128 3.81 -6.60 14.49
N ASN A 129 3.48 -7.88 14.32
CA ASN A 129 2.36 -8.27 13.45
C ASN A 129 1.02 -8.02 14.14
N VAL A 130 0.05 -7.53 13.37
CA VAL A 130 -1.33 -7.35 13.81
C VAL A 130 -2.24 -8.02 12.78
N ASP A 131 -2.85 -9.14 13.16
CA ASP A 131 -3.70 -9.91 12.24
C ASP A 131 -5.15 -9.41 12.28
N PHE A 132 -5.74 -9.16 11.11
CA PHE A 132 -7.12 -8.72 10.98
C PHE A 132 -8.01 -9.87 10.50
N GLN A 133 -9.21 -9.91 11.08
CA GLN A 133 -10.28 -10.85 10.79
C GLN A 133 -11.49 -10.11 10.21
N VAL A 134 -12.44 -10.86 9.70
CA VAL A 134 -13.68 -10.34 9.08
C VAL A 134 -14.81 -11.31 9.39
N ASP A 135 -16.01 -10.78 9.63
CA ASP A 135 -17.21 -11.56 9.94
C ASP A 135 -17.75 -12.25 8.67
N THR A 136 -16.99 -13.19 8.12
CA THR A 136 -17.39 -13.98 6.93
C THR A 136 -17.06 -15.44 7.17
N SER A 137 -17.89 -16.35 6.66
CA SER A 137 -17.69 -17.80 6.79
C SER A 137 -16.47 -18.35 6.03
N SER A 138 -15.72 -17.48 5.36
CA SER A 138 -14.55 -17.81 4.54
C SER A 138 -13.43 -16.84 4.89
N ASP A 139 -12.22 -17.38 5.01
CA ASP A 139 -10.99 -16.62 5.28
C ASP A 139 -10.62 -15.61 4.18
N SER A 140 -11.40 -15.56 3.09
CA SER A 140 -11.05 -14.85 1.87
C SER A 140 -12.29 -14.17 1.25
N PRO A 141 -12.82 -13.08 1.85
CA PRO A 141 -14.03 -12.43 1.38
C PRO A 141 -13.87 -11.76 0.02
N PHE A 142 -15.01 -11.54 -0.64
CA PHE A 142 -15.11 -10.71 -1.84
C PHE A 142 -15.40 -9.25 -1.45
N LEU A 143 -14.56 -8.31 -1.90
CA LEU A 143 -14.74 -6.89 -1.62
C LEU A 143 -15.69 -6.24 -2.65
N ILE A 144 -16.98 -6.59 -2.57
CA ILE A 144 -18.08 -6.05 -3.42
C ILE A 144 -18.69 -4.80 -2.78
N LEU A 145 -18.95 -4.88 -1.48
CA LEU A 145 -19.43 -3.80 -0.63
C LEU A 145 -18.32 -3.44 0.36
N PRO A 146 -18.39 -2.26 1.02
CA PRO A 146 -17.50 -1.95 2.12
C PRO A 146 -17.53 -3.04 3.19
N LEU A 147 -16.36 -3.54 3.58
CA LEU A 147 -16.20 -4.52 4.65
C LEU A 147 -15.41 -3.89 5.80
N THR A 148 -15.78 -4.25 7.03
CA THR A 148 -15.03 -3.87 8.23
C THR A 148 -14.17 -5.06 8.63
N PHE A 149 -12.86 -4.85 8.63
CA PHE A 149 -11.89 -5.78 9.17
C PHE A 149 -11.57 -5.39 10.61
N TYR A 150 -11.42 -6.37 11.49
CA TYR A 150 -11.19 -6.11 12.90
C TYR A 150 -10.07 -6.97 13.48
N HIS A 151 -9.32 -6.42 14.42
CA HIS A 151 -8.32 -7.11 15.21
C HIS A 151 -8.79 -7.17 16.65
N VAL A 152 -8.85 -8.37 17.21
CA VAL A 152 -9.20 -8.59 18.62
C VAL A 152 -8.01 -8.19 19.48
N VAL A 153 -8.18 -7.20 20.36
CA VAL A 153 -7.14 -6.76 21.30
C VAL A 153 -7.19 -7.68 22.52
N ASP A 154 -6.54 -8.83 22.42
CA ASP A 154 -6.41 -9.82 23.49
C ASP A 154 -5.05 -9.71 24.22
N GLU A 155 -4.78 -10.66 25.10
CA GLU A 155 -3.55 -10.74 25.91
C GLU A 155 -2.27 -10.86 25.05
N ALA A 156 -2.38 -11.39 23.83
CA ALA A 156 -1.27 -11.58 22.90
C ALA A 156 -1.13 -10.42 21.90
N SER A 157 -2.11 -9.51 21.85
CA SER A 157 -2.10 -8.38 20.95
C SER A 157 -1.00 -7.37 21.32
N PRO A 158 -0.19 -6.92 20.34
CA PRO A 158 0.83 -5.89 20.59
C PRO A 158 0.20 -4.52 20.91
N LEU A 159 -1.10 -4.36 20.66
CA LEU A 159 -1.86 -3.14 20.92
C LEU A 159 -2.41 -3.07 22.36
N ARG A 160 -2.20 -4.10 23.17
CA ARG A 160 -2.68 -4.15 24.55
C ARG A 160 -1.98 -3.16 25.46
N ASP A 161 -0.64 -3.16 25.41
CA ASP A 161 0.20 -2.34 26.28
C ASP A 161 0.36 -0.90 25.74
N VAL A 162 0.02 -0.71 24.48
CA VAL A 162 -0.04 0.60 23.85
C VAL A 162 -1.18 1.38 24.49
N SER A 163 -0.88 2.57 25.01
CA SER A 163 -1.91 3.51 25.43
C SER A 163 -2.66 4.02 24.20
N LEU A 164 -3.58 3.22 23.70
CA LEU A 164 -4.55 3.60 22.66
C LEU A 164 -5.52 4.68 23.15
N ARG A 165 -5.40 5.08 24.43
CA ARG A 165 -6.16 6.17 25.03
C ARG A 165 -5.29 7.43 25.05
N SER A 166 -5.89 8.53 24.58
CA SER A 166 -5.36 9.90 24.53
C SER A 166 -4.47 10.27 23.35
N GLY A 167 -4.29 9.40 22.33
CA GLY A 167 -3.41 9.71 21.19
C GLY A 167 -1.94 9.92 21.59
N ASP A 168 -1.60 9.53 22.83
CA ASP A 168 -0.32 9.78 23.49
C ASP A 168 0.51 8.50 23.40
N GLY A 169 0.90 8.17 22.17
CA GLY A 169 1.71 7.01 21.83
C GLY A 169 2.71 7.36 20.73
N ASP A 170 3.88 6.73 20.76
CA ASP A 170 4.87 6.84 19.70
C ASP A 170 4.89 5.54 18.89
N PHE A 171 3.83 5.36 18.09
CA PHE A 171 3.68 4.22 17.20
C PHE A 171 2.94 4.60 15.91
N GLU A 172 3.15 3.82 14.86
CA GLU A 172 2.40 3.91 13.61
C GLU A 172 1.87 2.52 13.24
N LEU A 173 0.57 2.41 12.99
CA LEU A 173 -0.03 1.16 12.54
C LEU A 173 -0.13 1.17 11.01
N VAL A 174 0.75 0.44 10.34
CA VAL A 174 0.69 0.23 8.89
C VAL A 174 -0.24 -0.93 8.59
N VAL A 175 -1.17 -0.74 7.67
CA VAL A 175 -2.19 -1.72 7.30
C VAL A 175 -2.09 -2.00 5.81
N ILE A 176 -2.11 -3.27 5.46
CA ILE A 176 -1.87 -3.77 4.12
C ILE A 176 -3.05 -4.65 3.72
N LEU A 177 -3.77 -4.26 2.68
CA LEU A 177 -4.71 -5.13 1.99
C LEU A 177 -3.98 -5.84 0.85
N SER A 178 -4.08 -7.16 0.81
CA SER A 178 -3.68 -7.99 -0.33
C SER A 178 -4.90 -8.67 -0.93
N GLY A 179 -4.96 -8.76 -2.25
CA GLY A 179 -6.03 -9.50 -2.94
C GLY A 179 -5.70 -9.75 -4.41
N THR A 180 -6.50 -10.57 -5.07
CA THR A 180 -6.33 -10.95 -6.48
C THR A 180 -7.42 -10.32 -7.34
N VAL A 181 -6.99 -9.69 -8.42
CA VAL A 181 -7.86 -9.11 -9.43
C VAL A 181 -8.53 -10.21 -10.25
N GLU A 182 -9.85 -10.28 -10.25
CA GLU A 182 -10.60 -11.29 -11.02
C GLU A 182 -10.25 -11.30 -12.52
N SER A 183 -10.22 -10.14 -13.17
CA SER A 183 -10.09 -10.05 -14.63
C SER A 183 -8.70 -10.34 -15.18
N THR A 184 -7.65 -10.24 -14.36
CA THR A 184 -6.25 -10.37 -14.80
C THR A 184 -5.46 -11.39 -13.98
N SER A 185 -6.07 -11.96 -12.94
CA SER A 185 -5.41 -12.82 -11.94
C SER A 185 -4.15 -12.20 -11.31
N ALA A 186 -4.01 -10.87 -11.38
CA ALA A 186 -2.86 -10.17 -10.84
C ALA A 186 -3.06 -9.91 -9.34
N THR A 187 -2.00 -10.03 -8.57
CA THR A 187 -2.01 -9.64 -7.15
C THR A 187 -2.01 -8.12 -7.03
N CYS A 188 -2.80 -7.61 -6.10
CA CYS A 188 -2.95 -6.21 -5.77
C CYS A 188 -2.67 -6.04 -4.28
N GLN A 189 -1.73 -5.16 -3.95
CA GLN A 189 -1.47 -4.77 -2.57
C GLN A 189 -1.64 -3.27 -2.44
N VAL A 190 -2.36 -2.86 -1.40
CA VAL A 190 -2.62 -1.45 -1.07
C VAL A 190 -2.34 -1.24 0.39
N ARG A 191 -1.72 -0.12 0.73
CA ARG A 191 -1.31 0.20 2.09
C ARG A 191 -1.95 1.50 2.55
N THR A 192 -2.17 1.59 3.84
CA THR A 192 -2.46 2.83 4.57
C THR A 192 -1.73 2.76 5.90
N SER A 193 -1.60 3.88 6.59
CA SER A 193 -1.18 3.89 7.99
C SER A 193 -2.14 4.70 8.84
N TYR A 194 -2.13 4.40 10.15
CA TYR A 194 -2.87 5.13 11.16
C TYR A 194 -1.91 5.56 12.26
N LEU A 195 -1.86 6.85 12.51
CA LEU A 195 -1.22 7.42 13.70
C LEU A 195 -2.12 7.24 14.94
N PRO A 196 -1.57 7.38 16.15
CA PRO A 196 -2.33 7.17 17.38
C PRO A 196 -3.53 8.11 17.52
N GLU A 197 -3.40 9.33 16.98
CA GLU A 197 -4.46 10.33 16.89
C GLU A 197 -5.57 9.99 15.87
N GLU A 198 -5.27 9.15 14.87
CA GLU A 198 -6.22 8.67 13.85
C GLU A 198 -6.93 7.37 14.31
N ILE A 199 -6.65 6.89 15.53
CA ILE A 199 -7.30 5.73 16.15
C ILE A 199 -8.28 6.20 17.23
N LEU A 200 -9.57 6.08 16.95
CA LEU A 200 -10.64 6.64 17.77
C LEU A 200 -11.22 5.62 18.76
N TRP A 201 -10.95 5.82 20.04
CA TRP A 201 -11.44 4.94 21.11
C TRP A 201 -12.89 5.23 21.51
N GLY A 202 -13.72 4.18 21.63
CA GLY A 202 -15.14 4.29 21.95
C GLY A 202 -15.97 4.83 20.77
N TYR A 203 -15.53 4.55 19.55
CA TYR A 203 -16.25 4.88 18.33
C TYR A 203 -16.53 3.61 17.53
N GLU A 204 -17.64 3.65 16.80
CA GLU A 204 -18.01 2.62 15.83
C GLU A 204 -18.31 3.26 14.50
N PHE A 205 -18.14 2.50 13.42
CA PHE A 205 -18.51 3.00 12.11
C PHE A 205 -20.03 2.97 11.91
N THR A 206 -20.56 4.04 11.31
CA THR A 206 -21.98 4.09 10.91
C THR A 206 -22.24 3.03 9.84
N PRO A 207 -23.37 2.29 9.88
CA PRO A 207 -23.75 1.37 8.82
C PRO A 207 -23.82 2.09 7.47
N ALA A 208 -22.97 1.70 6.53
CA ALA A 208 -22.90 2.31 5.19
C ALA A 208 -23.69 1.52 4.14
N ILE A 209 -24.26 0.37 4.50
CA ILE A 209 -25.00 -0.51 3.58
C ILE A 209 -26.48 -0.47 3.98
N SER A 210 -27.35 -0.24 3.00
CA SER A 210 -28.80 -0.24 3.18
C SER A 210 -29.49 -1.03 2.08
N LEU A 211 -30.74 -1.46 2.33
CA LEU A 211 -31.57 -2.11 1.34
C LEU A 211 -32.45 -1.06 0.65
N SER A 212 -32.34 -0.94 -0.67
CA SER A 212 -33.21 -0.10 -1.48
C SER A 212 -34.65 -0.63 -1.48
N ALA A 213 -35.62 0.25 -1.74
CA ALA A 213 -37.02 -0.12 -1.94
C ALA A 213 -37.22 -1.19 -3.03
N SER A 214 -36.28 -1.32 -3.97
CA SER A 214 -36.29 -2.36 -5.01
C SER A 214 -35.65 -3.70 -4.57
N GLY A 215 -35.30 -3.87 -3.29
CA GLY A 215 -34.66 -5.09 -2.76
C GLY A 215 -33.18 -5.25 -3.09
N LYS A 216 -32.49 -4.19 -3.56
CA LYS A 216 -31.05 -4.22 -3.88
C LYS A 216 -30.24 -3.61 -2.74
N TYR A 217 -29.08 -4.21 -2.42
CA TYR A 217 -28.12 -3.60 -1.49
C TYR A 217 -27.45 -2.38 -2.13
N VAL A 218 -27.39 -1.28 -1.39
CA VAL A 218 -26.77 -0.02 -1.80
C VAL A 218 -25.78 0.41 -0.73
N ALA A 219 -24.54 0.67 -1.13
CA ALA A 219 -23.53 1.28 -0.27
C ALA A 219 -23.59 2.81 -0.43
N ASP A 220 -23.84 3.52 0.66
CA ASP A 220 -23.73 4.98 0.73
C ASP A 220 -22.33 5.38 1.18
N PHE A 221 -21.52 5.84 0.22
CA PHE A 221 -20.14 6.26 0.48
C PHE A 221 -20.02 7.56 1.28
N SER A 222 -21.10 8.34 1.44
CA SER A 222 -21.10 9.50 2.33
C SER A 222 -20.99 9.09 3.81
N LEU A 223 -21.44 7.88 4.13
CA LEU A 223 -21.37 7.30 5.49
C LEU A 223 -20.12 6.44 5.69
N PHE A 224 -19.29 6.26 4.66
CA PHE A 224 -18.13 5.35 4.70
C PHE A 224 -17.15 5.70 5.82
N ASP A 225 -16.77 6.97 5.93
CA ASP A 225 -15.84 7.49 6.94
C ASP A 225 -16.55 7.94 8.23
N ARG A 226 -17.90 7.90 8.27
CA ARG A 226 -18.66 8.45 9.39
C ARG A 226 -18.62 7.51 10.59
N VAL A 227 -18.15 8.03 11.72
CA VAL A 227 -18.08 7.33 13.00
C VAL A 227 -19.05 7.92 14.01
N VAL A 228 -19.53 7.10 14.93
CA VAL A 228 -20.42 7.50 16.03
C VAL A 228 -19.81 7.07 17.35
N LYS A 229 -19.98 7.91 18.37
CA LYS A 229 -19.49 7.62 19.72
C LYS A 229 -20.41 6.60 20.39
N VAL A 230 -19.83 5.55 20.93
CA VAL A 230 -20.51 4.48 21.66
C VAL A 230 -19.97 4.38 23.09
N ALA A 231 -20.61 3.56 23.92
CA ALA A 231 -20.11 3.28 25.26
C ALA A 231 -18.67 2.74 25.13
N ALA A 232 -17.72 3.45 25.75
CA ALA A 232 -16.33 3.07 25.63
C ALA A 232 -16.12 1.65 26.18
N PRO A 233 -15.32 0.80 25.51
CA PRO A 233 -15.04 -0.54 26.02
C PRO A 233 -14.53 -0.48 27.47
N PRO A 234 -14.91 -1.46 28.32
CA PRO A 234 -14.43 -1.54 29.68
C PRO A 234 -12.90 -1.53 29.70
N ARG A 235 -12.32 -0.91 30.73
CA ARG A 235 -10.85 -0.91 30.90
C ARG A 235 -10.40 -2.37 31.03
N CYS A 236 -9.38 -2.79 30.29
CA CYS A 236 -8.52 -3.86 30.78
C CYS A 236 -7.93 -3.32 32.09
N HIS A 237 -8.46 -3.79 33.21
CA HIS A 237 -7.92 -3.47 34.53
C HIS A 237 -6.54 -4.09 34.61
N HIS A 238 -5.50 -3.28 34.43
CA HIS A 238 -4.20 -3.59 34.99
C HIS A 238 -4.38 -3.42 36.51
N GLU A 239 -4.57 -4.50 37.25
CA GLU A 239 -4.14 -4.52 38.65
C GLU A 239 -2.62 -4.37 38.61
N ALA A 240 -2.16 -3.12 38.61
CA ALA A 240 -0.81 -2.82 39.03
C ALA A 240 -0.74 -3.24 40.50
N VAL A 241 -0.27 -4.46 40.75
CA VAL A 241 0.23 -4.85 42.07
C VAL A 241 1.33 -3.85 42.39
N ARG A 242 0.99 -2.85 43.23
CA ARG A 242 1.94 -1.88 43.75
C ARG A 242 2.91 -2.60 44.68
N PHE A 243 3.93 -3.24 44.10
CA PHE A 243 5.19 -3.53 44.78
C PHE A 243 6.20 -2.50 44.26
N GLY A 244 6.08 -1.28 44.77
CA GLY A 244 6.99 -0.19 44.44
C GLY A 244 7.17 0.67 45.68
N ASP A 245 8.38 0.62 46.24
CA ASP A 245 8.81 1.42 47.38
C ASP A 245 8.57 2.92 47.08
N PRO A 246 7.82 3.66 47.92
CA PRO A 246 7.43 5.05 47.66
C PRO A 246 8.61 6.02 47.47
N GLU A 247 9.82 5.66 47.88
CA GLU A 247 11.02 6.47 47.63
C GLU A 247 11.50 6.39 46.18
N LYS A 248 11.33 5.25 45.50
CA LYS A 248 11.77 5.07 44.11
C LYS A 248 10.91 5.87 43.13
N VAL A 249 9.61 5.97 43.41
CA VAL A 249 8.66 6.75 42.60
C VAL A 249 8.98 8.25 42.66
N LYS A 250 9.37 8.75 43.84
CA LYS A 250 9.78 10.17 44.00
C LYS A 250 11.08 10.49 43.27
N LEU A 251 12.02 9.55 43.21
CA LEU A 251 13.29 9.73 42.52
C LEU A 251 13.12 9.72 40.99
N GLU A 252 12.21 8.89 40.47
CA GLU A 252 11.87 8.85 39.04
C GLU A 252 11.08 10.09 38.58
N GLU A 253 10.23 10.67 39.44
CA GLU A 253 9.56 11.95 39.15
C GLU A 253 10.55 13.12 39.10
N SER A 254 11.52 13.17 40.03
CA SER A 254 12.52 14.24 40.06
C SER A 254 13.56 14.13 38.93
N LEU A 255 13.84 12.93 38.42
CA LEU A 255 14.67 12.74 37.23
C LEU A 255 13.95 13.20 35.95
N ARG A 256 12.64 12.92 35.84
CA ARG A 256 11.81 13.34 34.70
C ARG A 256 11.58 14.85 34.62
N GLU A 257 11.56 15.53 35.77
CA GLU A 257 11.52 16.99 35.80
C GLU A 257 12.84 17.61 35.31
N ALA A 258 13.98 17.00 35.61
CA ALA A 258 15.29 17.45 35.14
C ALA A 258 15.51 17.24 33.63
N GLU A 259 14.96 16.17 33.04
CA GLU A 259 15.08 15.89 31.59
C GLU A 259 14.20 16.83 30.74
N ARG A 260 13.11 17.36 31.29
CA ARG A 260 12.23 18.32 30.59
C ARG A 260 12.85 19.71 30.42
N GLU A 261 13.88 20.06 31.18
CA GLU A 261 14.62 21.32 31.02
C GLU A 261 15.70 21.26 29.93
N GLY A 262 15.95 20.08 29.33
CA GLY A 262 17.17 19.84 28.54
C GLY A 262 17.06 19.79 27.01
N GLU A 263 15.93 19.41 26.39
CA GLU A 263 15.96 19.04 24.95
C GLU A 263 14.85 19.68 24.11
N GLY A 264 15.29 20.36 23.04
CA GLY A 264 14.45 20.95 22.01
C GLY A 264 13.78 19.93 21.10
N THR A 265 12.68 20.35 20.47
CA THR A 265 11.80 19.57 19.59
C THR A 265 12.52 18.83 18.45
N PRO A 266 12.38 17.49 18.33
CA PRO A 266 12.81 16.76 17.15
C PRO A 266 11.72 16.76 16.06
N LEU A 267 12.14 16.92 14.81
CA LEU A 267 11.30 16.87 13.60
C LEU A 267 10.82 15.43 13.32
N SER A 268 9.49 15.24 13.24
CA SER A 268 8.88 13.99 12.77
C SER A 268 8.80 13.98 11.24
N VAL A 269 9.28 12.89 10.62
CA VAL A 269 9.18 12.67 9.17
C VAL A 269 8.14 11.59 8.92
N ARG A 270 7.02 12.00 8.31
CA ARG A 270 5.89 11.12 7.93
C ARG A 270 6.33 10.17 6.81
N ILE A 271 6.30 8.86 7.05
CA ILE A 271 6.48 7.86 5.99
C ILE A 271 5.20 7.86 5.16
N SER A 272 5.12 8.80 4.23
CA SER A 272 3.92 9.08 3.45
C SER A 272 3.62 7.96 2.45
N ASN A 273 2.35 7.58 2.41
CA ASN A 273 1.61 6.85 1.39
C ASN A 273 2.29 6.70 0.00
N VAL A 274 2.50 5.44 -0.41
CA VAL A 274 2.71 5.01 -1.81
C VAL A 274 1.80 3.84 -2.14
#